data_AF-A0A1V1NRX3-F1
#
_entry.id   AF-A0A1V1NRX3-F1
#
_cell.length_a   1.000
_cell.length_b   1.000
_cell.length_c   1.000
_cell.angle_alpha   90.00
_cell.angle_beta   90.00
_cell.angle_gamma   90.00
#
_symmetry.space_group_name_H-M   'P 1'
#
loop_
_entity.id
_entity.type
_entity.pdbx_description
1 polymer ?
#
loop_
_entity_poly.entity_id
_entity_poly.type
_entity_poly.pdbx_seq_one_letter_code
_entity_poly.pdbx_strand_id
1 'polypeptide(L)'
;MPLRVNSAPTITGLEDLSIMTNSSDAIAFTISDNETSDLVLTRESSDLSLVSLENIVISGTGVSRTLTITPTSNQSGTASITISVFDGDIRVFEIFEINVQAVYTVDESNSLSAVSKSALAFGDIDNDGDLDLLLTGDIAVYSRISKLYRNTNGNFIEDTGNSLPPILEGAVAFGDYDNDDDLDILITGDAGSEIIAKVYQNTAGNFSEDTNIELSGVVYGTAIFGDYDNDGDLDILISGQDDNNVKITKLYQNQNGILMKIQAIIF
;
A
#
# COMPACT_ATOMS: atom_id res chain seq x y z
N MET A 1 63.52 8.59 -26.20
CA MET A 1 62.89 7.43 -25.52
C MET A 1 61.51 7.26 -26.14
N PRO A 2 61.07 6.06 -26.53
CA PRO A 2 59.70 5.90 -27.03
C PRO A 2 58.73 6.21 -25.89
N LEU A 3 57.71 7.03 -26.18
CA LEU A 3 56.62 7.29 -25.25
C LEU A 3 55.88 5.98 -25.04
N ARG A 4 55.78 5.54 -23.79
CA ARG A 4 54.98 4.38 -23.43
C ARG A 4 53.51 4.82 -23.51
N VAL A 5 52.72 4.17 -24.37
CA VAL A 5 51.28 4.45 -24.47
C VAL A 5 50.62 3.78 -23.28
N ASN A 6 49.89 4.55 -22.47
CA ASN A 6 49.12 4.02 -21.35
C ASN A 6 47.85 3.32 -21.86
N SER A 7 47.57 2.11 -21.39
CA SER A 7 46.30 1.43 -21.68
C SER A 7 45.25 1.80 -20.62
N ALA A 8 43.97 1.60 -20.93
CA ALA A 8 42.91 1.87 -19.98
C ALA A 8 42.79 0.70 -18.99
N PRO A 9 42.50 0.95 -17.71
CA PRO A 9 42.19 -0.11 -16.77
C PRO A 9 40.92 -0.88 -17.22
N THR A 10 40.75 -2.09 -16.69
CA THR A 10 39.60 -2.95 -16.96
C THR A 10 38.82 -3.21 -15.68
N ILE A 11 37.51 -3.32 -15.80
CA ILE A 11 36.58 -3.78 -14.76
C ILE A 11 35.78 -4.94 -15.38
N THR A 12 35.64 -6.04 -14.64
CA THR A 12 34.82 -7.18 -15.10
C THR A 12 34.14 -7.88 -13.92
N GLY A 13 32.93 -8.39 -14.15
CA GLY A 13 32.19 -9.20 -13.16
C GLY A 13 31.21 -8.40 -12.31
N LEU A 14 30.93 -7.14 -12.65
CA LEU A 14 29.78 -6.42 -12.11
C LEU A 14 28.56 -6.79 -12.95
N GLU A 15 27.50 -7.22 -12.28
CA GLU A 15 26.23 -7.62 -12.89
C GLU A 15 25.09 -7.00 -12.09
N ASP A 16 23.93 -6.84 -12.72
CA ASP A 16 22.72 -6.36 -12.05
C ASP A 16 22.36 -7.26 -10.87
N LEU A 17 21.87 -6.67 -9.79
CA LEU A 17 21.67 -7.35 -8.54
C LEU A 17 20.29 -7.06 -7.96
N SER A 18 19.60 -8.13 -7.55
CA SER A 18 18.30 -8.07 -6.89
C SER A 18 18.45 -8.46 -5.44
N ILE A 19 18.15 -7.54 -4.51
CA ILE A 19 18.30 -7.76 -3.07
C ILE A 19 17.02 -7.41 -2.33
N MET A 20 16.76 -8.09 -1.21
CA MET A 20 15.64 -7.71 -0.36
C MET A 20 15.99 -6.45 0.45
N THR A 21 15.02 -5.60 0.73
CA THR A 21 15.20 -4.52 1.70
C THR A 21 15.65 -5.08 3.05
N ASN A 22 16.43 -4.30 3.81
CA ASN A 22 17.04 -4.71 5.09
C ASN A 22 17.99 -5.91 4.99
N SER A 23 18.48 -6.25 3.79
CA SER A 23 19.50 -7.28 3.58
C SER A 23 20.76 -6.70 2.92
N SER A 24 21.80 -7.51 2.77
CA SER A 24 23.02 -7.14 2.05
C SER A 24 23.43 -8.26 1.12
N ASP A 25 23.98 -7.93 -0.03
CA ASP A 25 24.56 -8.91 -0.94
C ASP A 25 25.92 -8.43 -1.46
N ALA A 26 26.72 -9.36 -1.99
CA ALA A 26 28.08 -9.12 -2.41
C ALA A 26 28.38 -9.69 -3.80
N ILE A 27 28.97 -8.85 -4.66
CA ILE A 27 29.41 -9.22 -6.00
C ILE A 27 30.93 -9.27 -6.00
N ALA A 28 31.50 -10.38 -6.46
CA ALA A 28 32.92 -10.47 -6.73
C ALA A 28 33.22 -9.88 -8.12
N PHE A 29 34.19 -8.97 -8.20
CA PHE A 29 34.60 -8.36 -9.46
C PHE A 29 36.12 -8.26 -9.52
N THR A 30 36.67 -8.00 -10.71
CA THR A 30 38.10 -7.81 -10.88
C THR A 30 38.43 -6.48 -11.54
N ILE A 31 39.58 -5.93 -11.13
CA ILE A 31 40.18 -4.76 -11.76
C ILE A 31 41.60 -5.10 -12.20
N SER A 32 42.02 -4.63 -13.36
CA SER A 32 43.42 -4.79 -13.78
C SER A 32 43.85 -3.72 -14.76
N ASP A 33 45.15 -3.43 -14.76
CA ASP A 33 45.82 -2.60 -15.74
C ASP A 33 47.18 -3.22 -16.09
N ASN A 34 47.67 -3.00 -17.32
CA ASN A 34 48.91 -3.61 -17.81
C ASN A 34 50.17 -2.85 -17.36
N GLU A 35 50.04 -1.56 -17.07
CA GLU A 35 51.15 -0.66 -16.79
C GLU A 35 51.36 -0.44 -15.29
N THR A 36 50.28 -0.42 -14.51
CA THR A 36 50.29 -0.13 -13.07
C THR A 36 49.39 -1.07 -12.27
N SER A 37 49.72 -1.25 -10.99
CA SER A 37 48.85 -1.88 -9.99
C SER A 37 48.28 -0.87 -8.99
N ASP A 38 48.70 0.39 -9.08
CA ASP A 38 48.22 1.48 -8.23
C ASP A 38 46.93 2.06 -8.84
N LEU A 39 45.82 1.38 -8.56
CA LEU A 39 44.50 1.72 -9.08
C LEU A 39 43.63 2.36 -7.99
N VAL A 40 43.06 3.52 -8.31
CA VAL A 40 42.14 4.26 -7.42
C VAL A 40 40.70 3.95 -7.82
N LEU A 41 39.89 3.52 -6.85
CA LEU A 41 38.46 3.24 -7.07
C LEU A 41 37.58 4.35 -6.50
N THR A 42 36.51 4.68 -7.24
CA THR A 42 35.40 5.50 -6.74
C THR A 42 34.08 4.80 -7.00
N ARG A 43 33.05 5.20 -6.24
CA ARG A 43 31.70 4.63 -6.29
C ARG A 43 30.65 5.73 -6.22
N GLU A 44 29.57 5.56 -6.97
CA GLU A 44 28.44 6.49 -7.00
C GLU A 44 27.13 5.69 -7.05
N SER A 45 26.05 6.29 -6.54
CA SER A 45 24.68 5.79 -6.66
C SER A 45 23.81 6.86 -7.29
N SER A 46 22.91 6.48 -8.19
CA SER A 46 21.91 7.38 -8.75
C SER A 46 20.84 7.79 -7.74
N ASP A 47 20.69 7.03 -6.65
CA ASP A 47 19.74 7.31 -5.57
C ASP A 47 20.42 7.02 -4.21
N LEU A 48 20.86 8.10 -3.56
CA LEU A 48 21.50 8.03 -2.24
C LEU A 48 20.52 7.77 -1.10
N SER A 49 19.21 7.95 -1.33
CA SER A 49 18.19 7.59 -0.36
C SER A 49 17.98 6.08 -0.32
N LEU A 50 18.04 5.41 -1.49
CA LEU A 50 17.93 3.95 -1.60
C LEU A 50 19.24 3.23 -1.22
N VAL A 51 20.38 3.70 -1.75
CA VAL A 51 21.71 3.14 -1.46
C VAL A 51 22.70 4.27 -1.23
N SER A 52 22.99 4.56 0.04
CA SER A 52 23.99 5.57 0.42
C SER A 52 25.42 5.13 0.04
N LEU A 53 26.34 6.08 -0.13
CA LEU A 53 27.75 5.77 -0.46
C LEU A 53 28.46 4.97 0.64
N GLU A 54 28.05 5.12 1.90
CA GLU A 54 28.61 4.37 3.03
C GLU A 54 28.24 2.89 2.96
N ASN A 55 27.09 2.58 2.37
CA ASN A 55 26.60 1.21 2.23
C ASN A 55 27.11 0.50 0.96
N ILE A 56 27.91 1.18 0.13
CA ILE A 56 28.60 0.58 -1.01
C ILE A 56 30.04 0.34 -0.56
N VAL A 57 30.35 -0.87 -0.10
CA VAL A 57 31.65 -1.20 0.48
C VAL A 57 32.46 -2.03 -0.49
N ILE A 58 33.62 -1.52 -0.90
CA ILE A 58 34.58 -2.28 -1.71
C ILE A 58 35.66 -2.83 -0.79
N SER A 59 35.85 -4.15 -0.82
CA SER A 59 36.91 -4.86 -0.10
C SER A 59 37.77 -5.71 -1.03
N GLY A 60 38.77 -6.40 -0.48
CA GLY A 60 39.78 -7.14 -1.26
C GLY A 60 41.00 -6.28 -1.63
N THR A 61 42.03 -6.90 -2.23
CA THR A 61 43.30 -6.27 -2.62
C THR A 61 43.77 -6.78 -3.98
N GLY A 62 44.62 -6.02 -4.67
CA GLY A 62 45.10 -6.38 -6.00
C GLY A 62 43.95 -6.48 -7.02
N VAL A 63 43.96 -7.56 -7.81
CA VAL A 63 43.01 -7.77 -8.92
C VAL A 63 41.61 -8.13 -8.43
N SER A 64 41.48 -9.01 -7.44
CA SER A 64 40.19 -9.50 -6.97
C SER A 64 39.61 -8.60 -5.88
N ARG A 65 38.39 -8.11 -6.12
CA ARG A 65 37.65 -7.21 -5.23
C ARG A 65 36.26 -7.79 -4.96
N THR A 66 35.65 -7.30 -3.89
CA THR A 66 34.28 -7.63 -3.52
C THR A 66 33.54 -6.34 -3.24
N LEU A 67 32.41 -6.16 -3.92
CA LEU A 67 31.49 -5.06 -3.72
C LEU A 67 30.33 -5.57 -2.87
N THR A 68 30.19 -5.06 -1.64
CA THR A 68 29.05 -5.35 -0.77
C THR A 68 28.11 -4.16 -0.78
N ILE A 69 26.82 -4.41 -1.00
CA ILE A 69 25.77 -3.39 -1.03
C ILE A 69 24.72 -3.71 0.02
N THR A 70 24.36 -2.70 0.81
CA THR A 70 23.28 -2.75 1.80
C THR A 70 22.31 -1.58 1.54
N PRO A 71 21.04 -1.80 1.18
CA PRO A 71 20.08 -0.71 1.04
C PRO A 71 19.92 0.05 2.34
N THR A 72 19.51 1.32 2.23
CA THR A 72 18.98 2.06 3.37
C THR A 72 17.77 1.30 3.93
N SER A 73 17.66 1.25 5.25
CA SER A 73 16.61 0.46 5.91
C SER A 73 15.21 0.87 5.43
N ASN A 74 14.37 -0.14 5.18
CA ASN A 74 12.98 0.01 4.72
C ASN A 74 12.81 0.77 3.40
N GLN A 75 13.88 0.93 2.61
CA GLN A 75 13.79 1.47 1.25
C GLN A 75 13.70 0.32 0.24
N SER A 76 12.91 0.51 -0.81
CA SER A 76 12.78 -0.39 -1.96
C SER A 76 12.69 0.44 -3.23
N GLY A 77 13.15 -0.10 -4.35
CA GLY A 77 13.19 0.62 -5.61
C GLY A 77 14.38 0.18 -6.45
N THR A 78 14.75 0.99 -7.45
CA THR A 78 15.90 0.73 -8.29
C THR A 78 16.91 1.87 -8.22
N ALA A 79 18.20 1.54 -8.26
CA ALA A 79 19.28 2.51 -8.39
C ALA A 79 20.38 1.96 -9.30
N SER A 80 21.01 2.82 -10.08
CA SER A 80 22.24 2.46 -10.80
C SER A 80 23.44 2.76 -9.93
N ILE A 81 24.34 1.78 -9.81
CA ILE A 81 25.62 1.94 -9.11
C ILE A 81 26.72 2.07 -10.16
N THR A 82 27.54 3.11 -10.02
CA THR A 82 28.70 3.34 -10.90
C THR A 82 29.98 3.06 -10.13
N ILE A 83 30.81 2.15 -10.63
CA ILE A 83 32.16 1.91 -10.13
C ILE A 83 33.15 2.48 -11.14
N SER A 84 34.05 3.35 -10.70
CA SER A 84 35.13 3.86 -11.55
C SER A 84 36.49 3.41 -11.07
N VAL A 85 37.39 3.14 -12.02
CA VAL A 85 38.79 2.79 -11.77
C VAL A 85 39.69 3.76 -12.53
N PHE A 86 40.67 4.34 -11.84
CA PHE A 86 41.63 5.30 -12.36
C PHE A 86 43.06 4.83 -12.11
N ASP A 87 43.90 4.87 -13.15
CA ASP A 87 45.30 4.40 -13.13
C ASP A 87 46.32 5.54 -12.94
N GLY A 88 45.86 6.79 -12.82
CA GLY A 88 46.71 7.99 -12.80
C GLY A 88 46.60 8.86 -14.05
N ASP A 89 46.14 8.29 -15.17
CA ASP A 89 46.01 8.95 -16.47
C ASP A 89 44.61 8.75 -17.10
N ILE A 90 44.07 7.53 -17.10
CA ILE A 90 42.80 7.13 -17.72
C ILE A 90 41.83 6.62 -16.65
N ARG A 91 40.55 7.03 -16.77
CA ARG A 91 39.45 6.54 -15.95
C ARG A 91 38.47 5.75 -16.80
N VAL A 92 38.10 4.56 -16.32
CA VAL A 92 36.98 3.78 -16.85
C VAL A 92 35.90 3.64 -15.79
N PHE A 93 34.69 3.35 -16.21
CA PHE A 93 33.57 3.09 -15.31
C PHE A 93 32.71 1.95 -15.83
N GLU A 94 32.04 1.27 -14.90
CA GLU A 94 31.03 0.27 -15.17
C GLU A 94 29.79 0.61 -14.34
N ILE A 95 28.61 0.47 -14.95
CA ILE A 95 27.32 0.79 -14.35
C ILE A 95 26.47 -0.47 -14.38
N PHE A 96 25.86 -0.80 -13.25
CA PHE A 96 24.91 -1.90 -13.13
C PHE A 96 23.72 -1.47 -12.26
N GLU A 97 22.60 -2.15 -12.41
CA GLU A 97 21.37 -1.87 -11.67
C GLU A 97 21.28 -2.66 -10.37
N ILE A 98 20.80 -2.00 -9.32
CA ILE A 98 20.34 -2.60 -8.08
C ILE A 98 18.82 -2.52 -8.04
N ASN A 99 18.16 -3.65 -7.87
CA ASN A 99 16.74 -3.76 -7.60
C ASN A 99 16.54 -4.19 -6.14
N VAL A 100 16.10 -3.25 -5.30
CA VAL A 100 15.76 -3.52 -3.90
C VAL A 100 14.29 -3.87 -3.79
N GLN A 101 14.01 -5.15 -3.54
CA GLN A 101 12.66 -5.67 -3.40
C GLN A 101 12.12 -5.39 -2.01
N ALA A 102 10.87 -4.90 -1.94
CA ALA A 102 10.17 -4.73 -0.68
C ALA A 102 9.94 -6.09 0.00
N VAL A 103 10.01 -6.11 1.33
CA VAL A 103 9.62 -7.26 2.16
C VAL A 103 8.28 -6.94 2.79
N TYR A 104 7.30 -7.81 2.60
CA TYR A 104 6.03 -7.77 3.32
C TYR A 104 6.12 -8.69 4.53
N THR A 105 6.11 -8.11 5.74
CA THR A 105 6.06 -8.85 7.00
C THR A 105 4.73 -8.60 7.70
N VAL A 106 4.31 -9.56 8.53
CA VAL A 106 3.22 -9.34 9.46
C VAL A 106 3.72 -8.41 10.57
N ASP A 107 3.00 -7.31 10.80
CA ASP A 107 3.20 -6.47 11.97
C ASP A 107 2.39 -7.05 13.15
N GLU A 108 3.08 -7.72 14.06
CA GLU A 108 2.47 -8.31 15.26
C GLU A 108 2.24 -7.30 16.39
N SER A 109 2.58 -6.02 16.21
CA SER A 109 2.34 -4.98 17.20
C SER A 109 0.86 -4.58 17.31
N ASN A 110 0.09 -4.80 16.23
CA ASN A 110 -1.32 -4.48 16.14
C ASN A 110 -2.21 -5.67 16.53
N SER A 111 -3.18 -5.41 17.42
CA SER A 111 -4.13 -6.43 17.90
C SER A 111 -5.50 -6.28 17.25
N LEU A 112 -5.60 -6.67 15.98
CA LEU A 112 -6.86 -6.64 15.21
C LEU A 112 -7.70 -7.90 15.44
N SER A 113 -9.02 -7.77 15.33
CA SER A 113 -9.93 -8.92 15.48
C SER A 113 -9.81 -9.86 14.27
N ALA A 114 -9.52 -11.14 14.52
CA ALA A 114 -9.51 -12.15 13.47
C ALA A 114 -10.95 -12.50 13.06
N VAL A 115 -11.30 -12.19 11.81
CA VAL A 115 -12.66 -12.36 11.27
C VAL A 115 -12.68 -13.20 10.00
N SER A 116 -13.82 -13.83 9.74
CA SER A 116 -14.16 -14.46 8.47
C SER A 116 -15.45 -13.88 7.92
N LYS A 117 -15.75 -14.12 6.63
CA LYS A 117 -16.93 -13.55 5.95
C LYS A 117 -17.00 -12.02 6.12
N SER A 118 -15.83 -11.41 6.04
CA SER A 118 -15.56 -10.03 6.45
C SER A 118 -15.58 -9.07 5.27
N ALA A 119 -15.78 -7.80 5.59
CA ALA A 119 -15.44 -6.68 4.74
C ALA A 119 -14.56 -5.71 5.53
N LEU A 120 -13.56 -5.14 4.86
CA LEU A 120 -12.57 -4.24 5.46
C LEU A 120 -12.44 -3.00 4.57
N ALA A 121 -12.29 -1.83 5.18
CA ALA A 121 -11.99 -0.59 4.45
C ALA A 121 -11.05 0.29 5.29
N PHE A 122 -10.13 0.97 4.59
CA PHE A 122 -9.35 2.06 5.16
C PHE A 122 -10.00 3.42 4.80
N GLY A 123 -10.01 4.34 5.74
CA GLY A 123 -10.46 5.72 5.56
C GLY A 123 -9.94 6.59 6.71
N ASP A 124 -9.57 7.83 6.43
CA ASP A 124 -9.20 8.82 7.47
C ASP A 124 -10.49 9.40 8.06
N ILE A 125 -10.94 8.89 9.20
CA ILE A 125 -12.28 9.20 9.75
C ILE A 125 -12.28 10.41 10.68
N ASP A 126 -11.11 10.86 11.13
CA ASP A 126 -10.97 12.05 11.96
C ASP A 126 -10.05 13.13 11.37
N ASN A 127 -9.72 12.99 10.08
CA ASN A 127 -9.02 13.97 9.25
C ASN A 127 -7.63 14.33 9.81
N ASP A 128 -6.94 13.34 10.40
CA ASP A 128 -5.62 13.51 11.00
C ASP A 128 -4.45 13.11 10.06
N GLY A 129 -4.79 12.53 8.91
CA GLY A 129 -3.86 12.10 7.86
C GLY A 129 -3.38 10.64 7.99
N ASP A 130 -3.71 9.94 9.07
CA ASP A 130 -3.51 8.50 9.21
C ASP A 130 -4.78 7.74 8.80
N LEU A 131 -4.63 6.69 7.98
CA LEU A 131 -5.80 5.88 7.60
C LEU A 131 -6.26 4.98 8.75
N ASP A 132 -7.53 5.09 9.11
CA ASP A 132 -8.23 4.24 10.08
C ASP A 132 -8.87 3.02 9.42
N LEU A 133 -9.25 2.02 10.21
CA LEU A 133 -9.76 0.74 9.72
C LEU A 133 -11.19 0.47 10.21
N LEU A 134 -12.11 0.24 9.28
CA LEU A 134 -13.37 -0.44 9.55
C LEU A 134 -13.26 -1.92 9.20
N LEU A 135 -13.64 -2.78 10.14
CA LEU A 135 -13.60 -4.23 10.02
C LEU A 135 -14.93 -4.85 10.42
N THR A 136 -15.51 -5.67 9.55
CA THR A 136 -16.73 -6.44 9.84
C THR A 136 -16.51 -7.93 9.66
N GLY A 137 -17.43 -8.77 10.13
CA GLY A 137 -17.40 -10.21 9.91
C GLY A 137 -17.71 -11.03 11.14
N ASP A 138 -17.33 -12.31 11.11
CA ASP A 138 -17.66 -13.30 12.12
C ASP A 138 -16.38 -13.76 12.85
N ILE A 139 -16.33 -13.62 14.18
CA ILE A 139 -15.18 -14.06 15.01
C ILE A 139 -15.32 -15.50 15.53
N ALA A 140 -16.54 -16.02 15.53
CA ALA A 140 -16.90 -17.39 15.91
C ALA A 140 -18.32 -17.66 15.38
N VAL A 141 -18.77 -18.91 15.40
CA VAL A 141 -20.10 -19.28 14.86
C VAL A 141 -21.22 -18.39 15.45
N TYR A 142 -21.85 -17.58 14.60
CA TYR A 142 -22.91 -16.60 14.95
C TYR A 142 -22.46 -15.44 15.85
N SER A 143 -21.20 -15.04 15.77
CA SER A 143 -20.61 -13.93 16.53
C SER A 143 -20.13 -12.84 15.59
N ARG A 144 -21.10 -12.11 15.04
CA ARG A 144 -20.91 -10.97 14.15
C ARG A 144 -20.24 -9.82 14.90
N ILE A 145 -19.36 -9.10 14.21
CA ILE A 145 -18.79 -7.84 14.70
C ILE A 145 -18.73 -6.81 13.59
N SER A 146 -18.74 -5.54 14.00
CA SER A 146 -18.33 -4.41 13.18
C SER A 146 -17.56 -3.47 14.10
N LYS A 147 -16.28 -3.30 13.80
CA LYS A 147 -15.33 -2.60 14.65
C LYS A 147 -14.61 -1.54 13.84
N LEU A 148 -14.55 -0.36 14.41
CA LEU A 148 -13.74 0.74 13.92
C LEU A 148 -12.46 0.79 14.74
N TYR A 149 -11.32 1.00 14.09
CA TYR A 149 -10.02 1.11 14.72
C TYR A 149 -9.38 2.40 14.27
N ARG A 150 -9.10 3.30 15.22
CA ARG A 150 -8.34 4.51 14.93
C ARG A 150 -6.86 4.22 14.84
N ASN A 151 -6.22 4.75 13.83
CA ASN A 151 -4.80 4.63 13.61
C ASN A 151 -4.10 5.90 14.08
N THR A 152 -2.99 5.75 14.78
CA THR A 152 -2.08 6.87 15.01
C THR A 152 -0.66 6.38 14.77
N ASN A 153 -0.04 6.86 13.69
CA ASN A 153 1.31 6.51 13.27
C ASN A 153 1.56 4.99 13.15
N GLY A 154 0.58 4.25 12.63
CA GLY A 154 0.66 2.80 12.40
C GLY A 154 0.21 1.94 13.59
N ASN A 155 -0.31 2.54 14.66
CA ASN A 155 -0.84 1.83 15.82
C ASN A 155 -2.36 1.94 15.88
N PHE A 156 -3.05 0.80 15.70
CA PHE A 156 -4.51 0.71 15.70
C PHE A 156 -5.07 0.49 17.11
N ILE A 157 -6.03 1.33 17.50
CA ILE A 157 -6.79 1.23 18.76
C ILE A 157 -8.28 1.16 18.43
N GLU A 158 -8.99 0.17 19.00
CA GLU A 158 -10.44 0.03 18.80
C GLU A 158 -11.20 1.28 19.28
N ASP A 159 -11.99 1.88 18.40
CA ASP A 159 -12.93 2.94 18.74
C ASP A 159 -14.18 2.31 19.35
N THR A 160 -14.32 2.48 20.66
CA THR A 160 -15.47 1.99 21.45
C THR A 160 -16.57 3.04 21.64
N GLY A 161 -16.36 4.27 21.13
CA GLY A 161 -17.34 5.35 21.17
C GLY A 161 -18.38 5.22 20.06
N ASN A 162 -17.98 4.68 18.91
CA ASN A 162 -18.85 4.44 17.76
C ASN A 162 -19.46 3.03 17.79
N SER A 163 -20.77 2.93 17.55
CA SER A 163 -21.51 1.67 17.59
C SER A 163 -22.18 1.40 16.24
N LEU A 164 -21.53 0.58 15.41
CA LEU A 164 -22.09 0.07 14.16
C LEU A 164 -22.83 -1.25 14.38
N PRO A 165 -23.84 -1.57 13.54
CA PRO A 165 -24.54 -2.85 13.62
C PRO A 165 -23.55 -3.99 13.32
N PRO A 166 -23.49 -5.04 14.14
CA PRO A 166 -22.59 -6.15 13.89
C PRO A 166 -23.08 -6.98 12.70
N ILE A 167 -22.33 -6.96 11.59
CA ILE A 167 -22.67 -7.70 10.37
C ILE A 167 -21.61 -8.73 9.94
N LEU A 168 -22.02 -9.66 9.09
CA LEU A 168 -21.16 -10.55 8.30
C LEU A 168 -21.69 -10.69 6.87
N GLU A 169 -20.89 -11.27 5.96
CA GLU A 169 -21.26 -11.55 4.55
C GLU A 169 -21.69 -10.31 3.76
N GLY A 170 -21.22 -9.15 4.18
CA GLY A 170 -21.56 -7.85 3.62
C GLY A 170 -20.41 -7.13 2.94
N ALA A 171 -20.57 -5.83 2.79
CA ALA A 171 -19.56 -4.90 2.28
C ALA A 171 -19.53 -3.63 3.14
N VAL A 172 -18.37 -2.97 3.16
CA VAL A 172 -18.21 -1.63 3.74
C VAL A 172 -17.48 -0.73 2.75
N ALA A 173 -17.83 0.54 2.73
CA ALA A 173 -17.15 1.57 1.95
C ALA A 173 -17.15 2.90 2.72
N PHE A 174 -16.08 3.68 2.52
CA PHE A 174 -16.03 5.07 2.95
C PHE A 174 -16.29 6.00 1.76
N GLY A 175 -16.96 7.12 2.01
CA GLY A 175 -17.17 8.19 1.03
C GLY A 175 -17.92 9.35 1.66
N ASP A 176 -17.53 10.58 1.34
CA ASP A 176 -18.22 11.80 1.75
C ASP A 176 -19.50 11.96 0.89
N TYR A 177 -20.63 11.46 1.38
CA TYR A 177 -21.87 11.41 0.57
C TYR A 177 -22.75 12.65 0.75
N ASP A 178 -22.54 13.43 1.81
CA ASP A 178 -23.27 14.68 2.04
C ASP A 178 -22.42 15.94 1.80
N ASN A 179 -21.20 15.78 1.28
CA ASN A 179 -20.28 16.83 0.83
C ASN A 179 -19.87 17.76 1.98
N ASP A 180 -19.58 17.19 3.15
CA ASP A 180 -19.15 17.91 4.35
C ASP A 180 -17.66 17.78 4.69
N ASP A 181 -16.89 17.12 3.82
CA ASP A 181 -15.46 16.80 3.92
C ASP A 181 -15.10 15.78 5.05
N ASP A 182 -16.09 15.14 5.70
CA ASP A 182 -15.87 13.98 6.57
C ASP A 182 -16.25 12.67 5.84
N LEU A 183 -15.44 11.61 5.99
CA LEU A 183 -15.76 10.32 5.36
C LEU A 183 -16.90 9.59 6.08
N ASP A 184 -18.00 9.35 5.38
CA ASP A 184 -19.14 8.55 5.87
C ASP A 184 -18.98 7.06 5.57
N ILE A 185 -19.84 6.24 6.20
CA ILE A 185 -19.82 4.79 6.03
C ILE A 185 -21.08 4.31 5.30
N LEU A 186 -20.88 3.52 4.25
CA LEU A 186 -21.88 2.62 3.70
C LEU A 186 -21.61 1.19 4.19
N ILE A 187 -22.59 0.56 4.82
CA ILE A 187 -22.49 -0.81 5.34
C ILE A 187 -23.65 -1.68 4.86
N THR A 188 -23.34 -2.88 4.38
CA THR A 188 -24.33 -3.91 4.04
C THR A 188 -23.99 -5.22 4.75
N GLY A 189 -24.94 -6.16 4.87
CA GLY A 189 -24.68 -7.52 5.35
C GLY A 189 -25.78 -8.12 6.23
N ASP A 190 -25.53 -9.32 6.76
CA ASP A 190 -26.42 -10.02 7.70
C ASP A 190 -26.20 -9.48 9.13
N ALA A 191 -27.13 -8.67 9.62
CA ALA A 191 -27.17 -8.20 11.00
C ALA A 191 -27.83 -9.22 11.96
N GLY A 192 -28.31 -10.34 11.42
CA GLY A 192 -28.83 -11.49 12.13
C GLY A 192 -30.33 -11.61 12.21
N SER A 193 -31.03 -10.50 12.45
CA SER A 193 -32.48 -10.43 12.33
C SER A 193 -32.94 -10.02 10.94
N GLU A 194 -32.06 -9.39 10.16
CA GLU A 194 -32.34 -8.79 8.86
C GLU A 194 -31.05 -8.66 8.06
N ILE A 195 -31.18 -8.68 6.73
CA ILE A 195 -30.13 -8.21 5.83
C ILE A 195 -30.28 -6.71 5.66
N ILE A 196 -29.21 -5.96 5.93
CA ILE A 196 -29.23 -4.50 5.96
C ILE A 196 -28.41 -3.88 4.85
N ALA A 197 -28.75 -2.63 4.54
CA ALA A 197 -27.91 -1.67 3.84
C ALA A 197 -28.18 -0.31 4.49
N LYS A 198 -27.15 0.33 5.04
CA LYS A 198 -27.26 1.55 5.85
C LYS A 198 -26.13 2.51 5.55
N VAL A 199 -26.42 3.80 5.74
CA VAL A 199 -25.44 4.89 5.67
C VAL A 199 -25.28 5.49 7.06
N TYR A 200 -24.04 5.73 7.49
CA TYR A 200 -23.72 6.40 8.74
C TYR A 200 -22.95 7.68 8.43
N GLN A 201 -23.53 8.81 8.79
CA GLN A 201 -22.90 10.13 8.72
C GLN A 201 -21.80 10.24 9.75
N ASN A 202 -20.65 10.75 9.33
CA ASN A 202 -19.58 11.14 10.20
C ASN A 202 -19.73 12.62 10.59
N THR A 203 -19.35 12.95 11.82
CA THR A 203 -19.16 14.34 12.22
C THR A 203 -17.97 14.39 13.17
N ALA A 204 -16.80 14.76 12.64
CA ALA A 204 -15.53 14.78 13.36
C ALA A 204 -15.22 13.46 14.11
N GLY A 205 -15.33 12.33 13.42
CA GLY A 205 -15.06 10.99 13.94
C GLY A 205 -16.17 10.38 14.79
N ASN A 206 -17.39 10.93 14.75
CA ASN A 206 -18.57 10.38 15.43
C ASN A 206 -19.61 9.98 14.39
N PHE A 207 -20.01 8.71 14.41
CA PHE A 207 -20.92 8.15 13.41
C PHE A 207 -22.34 8.08 13.93
N SER A 208 -23.30 8.49 13.09
CA SER A 208 -24.73 8.35 13.35
C SER A 208 -25.46 7.85 12.09
N GLU A 209 -26.42 6.95 12.26
CA GLU A 209 -27.18 6.40 11.12
C GLU A 209 -28.05 7.49 10.47
N ASP A 210 -27.94 7.69 9.16
CA ASP A 210 -28.93 8.49 8.44
C ASP A 210 -30.19 7.65 8.19
N THR A 211 -31.15 7.81 9.09
CA THR A 211 -32.43 7.11 9.03
C THR A 211 -33.38 7.59 7.94
N ASN A 212 -33.04 8.65 7.18
CA ASN A 212 -33.83 9.09 6.04
C ASN A 212 -33.53 8.30 4.75
N ILE A 213 -32.47 7.51 4.76
CA ILE A 213 -32.02 6.69 3.64
C ILE A 213 -32.58 5.27 3.76
N GLU A 214 -33.38 4.87 2.76
CA GLU A 214 -33.92 3.51 2.67
C GLU A 214 -33.25 2.74 1.52
N LEU A 215 -32.21 1.98 1.84
CA LEU A 215 -31.56 1.05 0.93
C LEU A 215 -32.16 -0.36 1.06
N SER A 216 -32.15 -1.11 -0.03
CA SER A 216 -32.46 -2.54 0.03
C SER A 216 -31.26 -3.29 0.60
N GLY A 217 -31.44 -4.01 1.70
CA GLY A 217 -30.37 -4.84 2.26
C GLY A 217 -29.83 -5.86 1.26
N VAL A 218 -28.52 -6.10 1.30
CA VAL A 218 -27.85 -7.14 0.52
C VAL A 218 -26.76 -7.88 1.31
N VAL A 219 -26.59 -9.17 1.02
CA VAL A 219 -25.44 -10.03 1.39
C VAL A 219 -24.76 -10.62 0.16
N TYR A 220 -23.60 -11.25 0.35
CA TYR A 220 -22.82 -11.95 -0.69
C TYR A 220 -22.51 -11.06 -1.89
N GLY A 221 -22.25 -9.79 -1.61
CA GLY A 221 -22.29 -8.73 -2.59
C GLY A 221 -21.26 -7.63 -2.35
N THR A 222 -21.49 -6.49 -3.00
CA THR A 222 -20.68 -5.28 -2.87
C THR A 222 -21.59 -4.07 -2.78
N ALA A 223 -21.10 -3.03 -2.13
CA ALA A 223 -21.73 -1.73 -2.02
C ALA A 223 -20.63 -0.68 -2.16
N ILE A 224 -20.82 0.29 -3.04
CA ILE A 224 -19.82 1.32 -3.34
C ILE A 224 -20.49 2.68 -3.47
N PHE A 225 -19.73 3.72 -3.16
CA PHE A 225 -20.01 5.08 -3.58
C PHE A 225 -19.43 5.37 -4.96
N GLY A 226 -20.05 6.29 -5.69
CA GLY A 226 -19.48 6.88 -6.89
C GLY A 226 -20.43 7.86 -7.55
N ASP A 227 -19.91 9.00 -7.99
CA ASP A 227 -20.64 10.02 -8.75
C ASP A 227 -20.83 9.52 -10.21
N TYR A 228 -22.00 8.97 -10.54
CA TYR A 228 -22.23 8.33 -11.85
C TYR A 228 -22.69 9.29 -12.94
N ASP A 229 -23.23 10.45 -12.56
CA ASP A 229 -23.76 11.45 -13.49
C ASP A 229 -22.95 12.76 -13.52
N ASN A 230 -21.88 12.83 -12.74
CA ASN A 230 -20.93 13.92 -12.65
C ASN A 230 -21.59 15.22 -12.15
N ASP A 231 -22.51 15.10 -11.18
CA ASP A 231 -23.13 16.24 -10.50
C ASP A 231 -22.42 16.68 -9.21
N GLY A 232 -21.44 15.88 -8.76
CA GLY A 232 -20.61 16.14 -7.59
C GLY A 232 -21.16 15.57 -6.28
N ASP A 233 -22.30 14.88 -6.30
CA ASP A 233 -22.82 14.14 -5.15
C ASP A 233 -22.47 12.64 -5.31
N LEU A 234 -21.97 11.98 -4.25
CA LEU A 234 -21.71 10.54 -4.35
C LEU A 234 -23.02 9.74 -4.36
N ASP A 235 -23.22 8.96 -5.41
CA ASP A 235 -24.32 7.99 -5.52
C ASP A 235 -23.95 6.63 -4.93
N ILE A 236 -24.96 5.78 -4.74
CA ILE A 236 -24.77 4.44 -4.16
C ILE A 236 -25.13 3.35 -5.16
N LEU A 237 -24.20 2.43 -5.41
CA LEU A 237 -24.47 1.20 -6.14
C LEU A 237 -24.31 0.00 -5.20
N ILE A 238 -25.37 -0.81 -5.08
CA ILE A 238 -25.34 -2.08 -4.36
C ILE A 238 -25.62 -3.24 -5.31
N SER A 239 -24.98 -4.37 -5.05
CA SER A 239 -25.24 -5.63 -5.75
C SER A 239 -25.08 -6.78 -4.79
N GLY A 240 -26.00 -7.74 -4.78
CA GLY A 240 -25.95 -8.89 -3.88
C GLY A 240 -27.26 -9.65 -3.84
N GLN A 241 -27.52 -10.33 -2.74
CA GLN A 241 -28.73 -11.11 -2.49
C GLN A 241 -29.54 -10.47 -1.37
N ASP A 242 -30.83 -10.25 -1.59
CA ASP A 242 -31.75 -9.70 -0.59
C ASP A 242 -32.30 -10.76 0.39
N ASP A 243 -33.14 -10.34 1.35
CA ASP A 243 -33.80 -11.19 2.35
C ASP A 243 -34.64 -12.34 1.76
N ASN A 244 -35.08 -12.22 0.52
CA ASN A 244 -35.87 -13.25 -0.17
C ASN A 244 -35.00 -14.19 -1.01
N ASN A 245 -33.68 -14.10 -0.86
CA ASN A 245 -32.69 -14.79 -1.68
C ASN A 245 -32.73 -14.38 -3.16
N VAL A 246 -33.23 -13.19 -3.48
CA VAL A 246 -33.26 -12.64 -4.84
C VAL A 246 -31.98 -11.86 -5.08
N LYS A 247 -31.30 -12.16 -6.20
CA LYS A 247 -30.14 -11.39 -6.64
C LYS A 247 -30.62 -10.03 -7.17
N ILE A 248 -30.08 -8.96 -6.61
CA ILE A 248 -30.42 -7.58 -6.97
C ILE A 248 -29.16 -6.78 -7.27
N THR A 249 -29.27 -5.83 -8.18
CA THR A 249 -28.30 -4.74 -8.38
C THR A 249 -29.11 -3.45 -8.48
N LYS A 250 -28.81 -2.46 -7.64
CA LYS A 250 -29.59 -1.22 -7.52
C LYS A 250 -28.65 -0.03 -7.40
N LEU A 251 -28.87 0.96 -8.26
CA LEU A 251 -28.27 2.29 -8.20
C LEU A 251 -29.26 3.24 -7.51
N TYR A 252 -28.79 4.00 -6.54
CA TYR A 252 -29.53 5.04 -5.84
C TYR A 252 -28.84 6.35 -6.14
N GLN A 253 -29.54 7.29 -6.77
CA GLN A 253 -28.99 8.59 -7.11
C GLN A 253 -29.07 9.51 -5.90
N ASN A 254 -28.01 10.25 -5.62
CA ASN A 254 -27.99 11.34 -4.66
C ASN A 254 -28.27 12.66 -5.36
N GLN A 255 -29.05 13.54 -4.73
CA GLN A 255 -29.25 14.91 -5.19
C GLN A 255 -29.16 15.83 -3.98
N ASN A 256 -27.99 16.43 -3.79
CA ASN A 256 -27.63 17.32 -2.69
C ASN A 256 -27.86 16.69 -1.30
N GLY A 257 -27.30 15.49 -1.06
CA GLY A 257 -27.46 14.74 0.19
C GLY A 257 -28.84 14.07 0.38
N ILE A 258 -29.68 14.07 -0.65
CA ILE A 258 -30.98 13.37 -0.65
C ILE A 258 -30.95 12.24 -1.65
N LEU A 259 -30.99 10.99 -1.17
CA LEU A 259 -31.08 9.83 -2.05
C LEU A 259 -32.48 9.68 -2.66
N MET A 260 -32.57 9.81 -3.97
CA MET A 260 -33.75 9.44 -4.76
C MET A 260 -33.61 8.01 -5.27
N LYS A 261 -34.61 7.17 -4.95
CA LYS A 261 -34.67 5.81 -5.47
C LYS A 261 -34.95 5.83 -6.97
N ILE A 262 -33.93 5.65 -7.78
CA ILE A 262 -34.11 5.30 -9.19
C ILE A 262 -34.31 3.80 -9.27
N GLN A 263 -35.41 3.38 -9.89
CA GLN A 263 -35.66 1.97 -10.16
C GLN A 263 -34.64 1.50 -11.20
N ALA A 264 -33.53 0.88 -10.78
CA ALA A 264 -32.56 0.31 -11.70
C ALA A 264 -33.21 -0.80 -12.55
N ILE A 265 -32.89 -0.77 -13.84
CA ILE A 265 -33.43 -1.65 -14.88
C ILE A 265 -33.07 -3.10 -14.58
N ILE A 266 -34.08 -3.96 -14.47
CA ILE A 266 -33.95 -5.41 -14.39
C ILE A 266 -33.53 -5.89 -15.79
N PHE A 267 -32.39 -6.57 -15.92
CA PHE A 267 -32.06 -7.39 -17.09
C PHE A 267 -32.49 -8.84 -16.86
#